data_AF-A0A957PD93-F1
#
_entry.id   AF-A0A957PD93-F1
#
_cell.length_a   1.000
_cell.length_b   1.000
_cell.length_c   1.000
_cell.angle_alpha   90.00
_cell.angle_beta   90.00
_cell.angle_gamma   90.00
#
_symmetry.space_group_name_H-M   'P 1'
#
loop_
_entity.id
_entity.type
_entity.pdbx_description
1 polymer ?
#
loop_
_entity_poly.entity_id
_entity_poly.type
_entity_poly.pdbx_seq_one_letter_code
_entity_poly.pdbx_strand_id
1 'polypeptide(L)'
;MDRKLRINELERRAELITGKSCLVFTSNLLKQGRWGLARKRGGLYEIGLDATLFTRAIENKFSISEIFFHELAHIIAGDLEVSAAHRHPESERRADVLGAILELQHGKIDIGDALSLGVF
;
A
#
# COMPACT_ATOMS: atom_id res chain seq x y z
N MET A 1 17.90 -4.38 -10.55
CA MET A 1 17.53 -3.09 -9.91
C MET A 1 17.59 -3.28 -8.40
N ASP A 2 18.37 -2.46 -7.69
CA ASP A 2 18.61 -2.57 -6.24
C ASP A 2 17.30 -2.39 -5.44
N ARG A 3 17.08 -3.18 -4.37
CA ARG A 3 15.94 -3.04 -3.45
C ARG A 3 15.85 -1.63 -2.87
N LYS A 4 16.98 -1.02 -2.53
CA LYS A 4 17.03 0.35 -2.00
C LYS A 4 16.49 1.36 -3.03
N LEU A 5 16.80 1.14 -4.31
CA LEU A 5 16.31 1.98 -5.41
C LEU A 5 14.79 1.87 -5.57
N ARG A 6 14.21 0.68 -5.39
CA ARG A 6 12.74 0.49 -5.44
C ARG A 6 12.02 1.19 -4.28
N ILE A 7 12.57 1.14 -3.08
CA ILE A 7 11.96 1.78 -1.90
C ILE A 7 11.94 3.31 -2.05
N ASN A 8 13.07 3.91 -2.45
CA ASN A 8 13.13 5.35 -2.68
C ASN A 8 12.15 5.83 -3.77
N GLU A 9 11.87 4.98 -4.76
CA GLU A 9 10.87 5.28 -5.79
C GLU A 9 9.44 5.26 -5.23
N LEU A 10 9.13 4.28 -4.37
CA LEU A 10 7.84 4.21 -3.68
C LEU A 10 7.64 5.39 -2.72
N GLU A 11 8.68 5.80 -2.00
CA GLU A 11 8.66 7.01 -1.15
C GLU A 11 8.30 8.24 -1.96
N ARG A 12 9.05 8.48 -3.05
CA ARG A 12 8.80 9.62 -3.93
C ARG A 12 7.37 9.62 -4.48
N ARG A 13 6.83 8.46 -4.84
CA ARG A 13 5.44 8.35 -5.30
C ARG A 13 4.45 8.66 -4.19
N ALA A 14 4.64 8.11 -2.99
CA ALA A 14 3.77 8.38 -1.86
C ALA A 14 3.75 9.88 -1.52
N GLU A 15 4.91 10.55 -1.54
CA GLU A 15 5.01 11.99 -1.31
C GLU A 15 4.30 12.80 -2.39
N LEU A 16 4.49 12.46 -3.67
CA LEU A 16 3.83 13.13 -4.79
C LEU A 16 2.30 13.00 -4.74
N ILE A 17 1.79 11.82 -4.39
CA ILE A 17 0.35 11.55 -4.36
C ILE A 17 -0.30 12.21 -3.14
N THR A 18 0.34 12.13 -1.96
CA THR A 18 -0.26 12.60 -0.71
C THR A 18 0.00 14.07 -0.42
N GLY A 19 1.04 14.66 -1.03
CA GLY A 19 1.56 15.99 -0.67
C GLY A 19 2.18 16.04 0.73
N LYS A 20 2.50 14.89 1.34
CA LYS A 20 3.02 14.76 2.71
C LYS A 20 4.30 13.93 2.71
N SER A 21 5.23 14.23 3.62
CA SER A 21 6.45 13.43 3.79
C SER A 21 6.10 11.99 4.13
N CYS A 22 6.66 11.05 3.36
CA CYS A 22 6.37 9.63 3.45
C CYS A 22 7.66 8.81 3.50
N LEU A 23 7.73 7.86 4.42
CA LEU A 23 8.80 6.87 4.53
C LEU A 23 8.23 5.49 4.19
N VAL A 24 8.85 4.80 3.23
CA VAL A 24 8.49 3.43 2.88
C VAL A 24 9.59 2.54 3.43
N PHE A 25 9.22 1.54 4.20
CA PHE A 25 10.19 0.61 4.76
C PHE A 25 9.70 -0.82 4.58
N THR A 26 10.65 -1.75 4.72
CA THR A 26 10.35 -3.17 4.65
C THR A 26 10.61 -3.79 6.00
N SER A 27 9.73 -4.70 6.43
CA SER A 27 9.83 -5.32 7.73
C SER A 27 9.55 -6.82 7.64
N ASN A 28 10.40 -7.62 8.27
CA ASN A 28 10.13 -9.03 8.53
C ASN A 28 9.26 -9.24 9.79
N LEU A 29 8.88 -8.15 10.48
CA LEU A 29 8.10 -8.21 11.72
C LEU A 29 6.59 -8.07 11.47
N LEU A 30 6.16 -7.83 10.23
CA LEU A 30 4.73 -7.84 9.86
C LEU A 30 4.11 -9.27 9.87
N LYS A 31 4.94 -10.30 10.11
CA LYS A 31 4.70 -11.77 10.03
C LYS A 31 3.50 -12.39 10.77
N GLN A 32 2.59 -11.63 11.35
CA GLN A 32 1.31 -12.13 11.87
C GLN A 32 0.15 -11.80 10.91
N GLY A 33 0.25 -12.29 9.67
CA GLY A 33 -0.83 -12.16 8.67
C GLY A 33 -1.01 -10.75 8.08
N ARG A 34 -0.03 -9.86 8.23
CA ARG A 34 -0.09 -8.50 7.69
C ARG A 34 0.88 -8.38 6.52
N TRP A 35 0.39 -7.91 5.38
CA TRP A 35 1.20 -7.66 4.20
C TRP A 35 1.70 -6.21 4.12
N GLY A 36 0.94 -5.28 4.73
CA GLY A 36 1.26 -3.87 4.82
C GLY A 36 0.88 -3.23 6.16
N LEU A 37 1.28 -1.97 6.34
CA LEU A 37 0.90 -1.10 7.46
C LEU A 37 1.03 0.37 7.08
N ALA A 38 -0.05 1.14 7.24
CA ALA A 38 -0.05 2.59 7.21
C ALA A 38 -0.09 3.19 8.63
N ARG A 39 0.82 4.12 8.94
CA ARG A 39 0.80 4.85 10.22
C ARG A 39 1.40 6.25 10.12
N LYS A 40 1.30 7.02 11.19
CA LYS A 40 1.93 8.34 11.32
C LYS A 40 2.76 8.42 12.59
N ARG A 41 4.03 8.83 12.48
CA ARG A 41 4.95 8.97 13.62
C ARG A 41 5.70 10.30 13.52
N GLY A 42 5.58 11.14 14.54
CA GLY A 42 6.35 12.40 14.61
C GLY A 42 6.13 13.35 13.41
N GLY A 43 4.94 13.34 12.82
CA GLY A 43 4.61 14.14 11.63
C GLY A 43 4.91 13.47 10.28
N LEU A 44 5.65 12.36 10.28
CA LEU A 44 5.98 11.54 9.11
C LEU A 44 4.93 10.44 8.90
N TYR A 45 4.48 10.24 7.66
CA TYR A 45 3.66 9.09 7.30
C TYR A 45 4.57 7.92 6.95
N GLU A 46 4.25 6.73 7.43
CA GLU A 46 5.07 5.55 7.21
C GLU A 46 4.23 4.44 6.57
N ILE A 47 4.77 3.84 5.51
CA ILE A 47 4.22 2.66 4.84
C ILE A 47 5.18 1.50 5.05
N GLY A 48 4.76 0.53 5.85
CA GLY A 48 5.48 -0.72 6.04
C GLY A 48 5.03 -1.76 5.03
N LEU A 49 5.98 -2.40 4.35
CA LEU A 49 5.72 -3.52 3.43
C LEU A 49 6.40 -4.79 3.95
N ASP A 50 5.73 -5.94 3.87
CA ASP A 50 6.36 -7.19 4.24
C ASP A 50 7.53 -7.50 3.29
N ALA A 51 8.70 -7.82 3.86
CA ALA A 51 9.91 -8.03 3.07
C ALA A 51 9.82 -9.26 2.14
N THR A 52 8.94 -10.21 2.41
CA THR A 52 8.70 -11.39 1.57
C THR A 52 8.00 -11.04 0.25
N LEU A 53 7.28 -9.92 0.18
CA LEU A 53 6.69 -9.42 -1.06
C LEU A 53 7.76 -9.12 -2.12
N PHE A 54 8.98 -8.73 -1.70
CA PHE A 54 10.09 -8.43 -2.60
C PHE A 54 10.85 -9.66 -3.11
N THR A 55 10.69 -10.82 -2.46
CA THR A 55 11.43 -12.05 -2.78
C THR A 55 10.56 -13.12 -3.44
N ARG A 56 9.23 -13.08 -3.25
CA ARG A 56 8.28 -14.06 -3.80
C ARG A 56 7.27 -13.40 -4.72
N ALA A 57 7.69 -13.13 -5.95
CA ALA A 57 6.82 -12.54 -6.98
C ALA A 57 5.82 -13.54 -7.60
N ILE A 58 5.93 -14.85 -7.31
CA ILE A 58 5.21 -15.91 -8.05
C ILE A 58 4.20 -16.69 -7.19
N GLU A 59 4.28 -16.63 -5.85
CA GLU A 59 3.40 -17.41 -4.96
C GLU A 59 2.41 -16.58 -4.14
N ASN A 60 2.53 -15.25 -4.15
CA ASN A 60 1.64 -14.40 -3.38
C ASN A 60 0.45 -13.95 -4.24
N LYS A 61 -0.77 -14.04 -3.69
CA LYS A 61 -2.00 -13.57 -4.33
C LYS A 61 -1.99 -12.07 -4.64
N PHE A 62 -1.11 -11.30 -4.00
CA PHE A 62 -1.06 -9.85 -4.05
C PHE A 62 0.30 -9.34 -4.47
N SER A 63 0.31 -8.26 -5.25
CA SER A 63 1.56 -7.62 -5.70
C SER A 63 2.08 -6.60 -4.68
N ILE A 64 3.39 -6.26 -4.75
CA ILE A 64 3.94 -5.15 -3.95
C ILE A 64 3.20 -3.84 -4.25
N SER A 65 2.84 -3.61 -5.51
CA SER A 65 2.15 -2.39 -5.94
C SER A 65 0.77 -2.32 -5.31
N GLU A 66 0.02 -3.40 -5.33
CA GLU A 66 -1.31 -3.51 -4.74
C GLU A 66 -1.28 -3.21 -3.24
N ILE A 67 -0.43 -3.91 -2.49
CA ILE A 67 -0.27 -3.65 -1.05
C ILE A 67 0.19 -2.21 -0.80
N PHE A 68 1.11 -1.69 -1.60
CA PHE A 68 1.56 -0.30 -1.47
C PHE A 68 0.43 0.71 -1.67
N PHE A 69 -0.37 0.56 -2.72
CA PHE A 69 -1.46 1.50 -3.02
C PHE A 69 -2.62 1.37 -2.04
N HIS A 70 -2.90 0.16 -1.54
CA HIS A 70 -3.84 -0.07 -0.44
C HIS A 70 -3.40 0.69 0.82
N GLU A 71 -2.14 0.55 1.27
CA GLU A 71 -1.66 1.28 2.46
C GLU A 71 -1.56 2.79 2.23
N LEU A 72 -1.26 3.22 0.99
CA LEU A 72 -1.29 4.63 0.62
C LEU A 72 -2.71 5.21 0.70
N ALA A 73 -3.72 4.42 0.33
CA ALA A 73 -5.12 4.82 0.43
C ALA A 73 -5.54 5.07 1.88
N HIS A 74 -5.07 4.26 2.83
CA HIS A 74 -5.28 4.51 4.28
C HIS A 74 -4.71 5.87 4.70
N ILE A 75 -3.52 6.24 4.22
CA ILE A 75 -2.92 7.57 4.49
C ILE A 75 -3.76 8.72 3.90
N ILE A 76 -4.29 8.54 2.70
CA ILE A 76 -5.13 9.55 2.02
C ILE A 76 -6.46 9.71 2.75
N ALA A 77 -7.10 8.60 3.12
CA ALA A 77 -8.37 8.57 3.85
C ALA A 77 -8.24 9.06 5.30
N GLY A 78 -7.02 9.09 5.85
CA GLY A 78 -6.78 9.43 7.25
C GLY A 78 -6.98 8.25 8.21
N ASP A 79 -7.13 7.05 7.68
CA ASP A 79 -7.33 5.80 8.39
C ASP A 79 -5.98 5.21 8.83
N LEU A 80 -5.34 5.84 9.82
CA LEU A 80 -3.98 5.50 10.26
C LEU A 80 -3.98 4.48 11.40
N GLU A 81 -2.90 3.70 11.51
CA GLU A 81 -2.77 2.58 12.46
C GLU A 81 -3.79 1.45 12.24
N VAL A 82 -4.56 1.56 11.15
CA VAL A 82 -5.39 0.51 10.62
C VAL A 82 -4.44 -0.44 9.91
N SER A 83 -4.32 -1.64 10.46
CA SER A 83 -3.63 -2.72 9.79
C SER A 83 -4.68 -3.63 9.20
N ALA A 84 -4.47 -4.04 7.95
CA ALA A 84 -5.22 -5.03 7.17
C ALA A 84 -5.60 -6.34 7.92
N ALA A 85 -5.12 -6.53 9.15
CA ALA A 85 -5.53 -7.63 10.00
C ALA A 85 -6.86 -7.41 10.75
N HIS A 86 -7.14 -6.30 11.43
CA HIS A 86 -8.29 -6.25 12.37
C HIS A 86 -8.74 -4.82 12.72
N ARG A 87 -9.93 -4.37 12.26
CA ARG A 87 -11.03 -3.75 13.05
C ARG A 87 -12.07 -2.89 12.28
N HIS A 88 -11.89 -2.56 11.00
CA HIS A 88 -12.88 -1.72 10.29
C HIS A 88 -13.12 -2.18 8.85
N PRO A 89 -14.07 -3.12 8.60
CA PRO A 89 -14.34 -3.65 7.27
C PRO A 89 -14.66 -2.57 6.21
N GLU A 90 -15.25 -1.46 6.63
CA GLU A 90 -15.51 -0.31 5.76
C GLU A 90 -14.23 0.46 5.40
N SER A 91 -13.31 0.62 6.35
CA SER A 91 -12.00 1.25 6.12
C SER A 91 -11.16 0.44 5.14
N GLU A 92 -11.12 -0.88 5.32
CA GLU A 92 -10.42 -1.80 4.43
C GLU A 92 -11.03 -1.76 3.03
N ARG A 93 -12.36 -1.83 2.91
CA ARG A 93 -13.03 -1.72 1.61
C ARG A 93 -12.75 -0.38 0.92
N ARG A 94 -12.72 0.73 1.66
CA ARG A 94 -12.36 2.04 1.09
C ARG A 94 -10.91 2.04 0.59
N ALA A 95 -10.00 1.47 1.35
CA ALA A 95 -8.60 1.37 0.97
C ALA A 95 -8.39 0.47 -0.25
N ASP A 96 -9.16 -0.62 -0.38
CA ASP A 96 -9.15 -1.47 -1.58
C ASP A 96 -9.62 -0.71 -2.83
N VAL A 97 -10.74 0.02 -2.74
CA VAL A 97 -11.29 0.80 -3.86
C VAL A 97 -10.36 1.96 -4.24
N LEU A 98 -9.89 2.74 -3.26
CA LEU A 98 -8.97 3.84 -3.49
C LEU A 98 -7.61 3.34 -4.00
N GLY A 99 -7.11 2.23 -3.46
CA GLY A 99 -5.90 1.56 -3.91
C GLY A 99 -6.00 1.16 -5.38
N ALA A 100 -7.11 0.52 -5.77
CA ALA A 100 -7.40 0.16 -7.16
C ALA A 100 -7.49 1.38 -8.09
N ILE A 101 -8.11 2.48 -7.65
CA ILE A 101 -8.14 3.74 -8.43
C ILE A 101 -6.72 4.26 -8.67
N LEU A 102 -5.88 4.28 -7.63
CA LEU A 102 -4.48 4.72 -7.76
C LEU A 102 -3.70 3.78 -8.69
N GLU A 103 -3.88 2.48 -8.55
CA GLU A 103 -3.25 1.49 -9.46
C GLU A 103 -3.65 1.70 -10.92
N LEU A 104 -4.94 1.94 -11.18
CA LEU A 104 -5.45 2.22 -12.51
C LEU A 104 -4.86 3.52 -13.08
N GLN A 105 -4.83 4.61 -12.29
CA GLN A 105 -4.23 5.89 -12.71
C GLN A 105 -2.74 5.78 -13.03
N HIS A 106 -2.04 4.82 -12.42
CA HIS A 106 -0.62 4.58 -12.64
C HIS A 106 -0.33 3.45 -13.63
N GLY A 107 -1.35 2.94 -14.34
CA GLY A 107 -1.22 1.90 -15.36
C GLY A 107 -0.67 0.59 -14.79
N LYS A 108 -1.03 0.26 -13.55
CA LYS A 108 -0.61 -0.97 -12.85
C LYS A 108 -1.62 -2.10 -12.96
N ILE A 109 -2.88 -1.76 -13.16
CA ILE A 109 -3.97 -2.70 -13.41
C ILE A 109 -4.80 -2.22 -14.60
N ASP A 110 -5.49 -3.16 -15.25
CA ASP A 110 -6.43 -2.85 -16.32
C ASP A 110 -7.79 -2.43 -15.75
N ILE A 111 -8.60 -1.75 -16.56
CA ILE A 111 -9.93 -1.28 -16.15
C ILE A 111 -10.86 -2.41 -15.69
N GLY A 112 -10.70 -3.62 -16.26
CA GLY A 112 -11.47 -4.81 -15.87
C GLY A 112 -11.18 -5.28 -14.44
N ASP A 113 -9.91 -5.20 -14.01
CA ASP A 113 -9.50 -5.53 -12.64
C ASP A 113 -10.03 -4.48 -11.66
N ALA A 114 -9.96 -3.18 -12.02
CA ALA A 114 -10.50 -2.10 -11.21
C ALA A 114 -12.02 -2.22 -10.99
N LEU A 115 -12.79 -2.51 -12.05
CA LEU A 115 -14.24 -2.72 -11.96
C LEU A 115 -14.60 -3.92 -11.06
N SER A 116 -13.78 -4.98 -11.08
CA SER A 116 -13.98 -6.17 -10.25
C SER A 116 -13.81 -5.90 -8.75
N LEU A 117 -13.09 -4.82 -8.39
CA LEU A 117 -12.90 -4.34 -7.02
C LEU A 117 -13.97 -3.33 -6.58
N GLY A 118 -14.97 -3.05 -7.44
CA GLY A 118 -16.08 -2.15 -7.13
C GLY A 118 -15.78 -0.67 -7.37
N VAL A 119 -14.78 -0.35 -8.21
CA VAL A 119 -14.49 1.01 -8.70
C VAL A 119 -15.47 1.34 -9.83
N PHE A 120 -16.48 2.19 -9.60
CA PHE A 120 -17.50 2.62 -10.59
C PHE A 120 -17.52 4.13 -10.78
#